data_AF-A0A1V4X9D7-F1
#
_entry.id   AF-A0A1V4X9D7-F1
#
_cell.length_a   1.000
_cell.length_b   1.000
_cell.length_c   1.000
_cell.angle_alpha   90.00
_cell.angle_beta   90.00
_cell.angle_gamma   90.00
#
_symmetry.space_group_name_H-M   'P 1'
#
loop_
_entity.id
_entity.type
_entity.pdbx_description
1 polymer ?
#
loop_
_entity_poly.entity_id
_entity_poly.type
_entity_poly.pdbx_seq_one_letter_code
_entity_poly.pdbx_strand_id
1 'polypeptide(L)'
;MEREIFCRGESMRPLFRPGDRIVFVPCCSEDLQQGDVIVFVPPGRDERVVHRVVSTGPVGIRTKGDANPYQDAWDLRQQDIVGRAVAVERGGRVIPVAGGPAGRLIAACIRVLRRCDHLASYILNPCYRGLARCGFFRALLPPALRPRVITFERDGAREMQLVLGRRIIGRRPAGACTWTIRRPFRLFVDEQALPWR
;
A
#
# COMPACT_ATOMS: atom_id res chain seq x y z
N MET A 1 10.10 -9.78 24.69
CA MET A 1 10.41 -9.61 23.25
C MET A 1 9.22 -8.98 22.57
N GLU A 2 9.44 -7.92 21.82
CA GLU A 2 8.41 -7.26 21.02
C GLU A 2 7.90 -8.22 19.93
N ARG A 3 6.58 -8.40 19.83
CA ARG A 3 5.92 -9.31 18.85
C ARG A 3 5.03 -8.56 17.86
N GLU A 4 5.15 -7.24 17.86
CA GLU A 4 4.32 -6.33 17.09
C GLU A 4 5.19 -5.24 16.47
N ILE A 5 4.85 -4.79 15.27
CA ILE A 5 5.50 -3.64 14.64
C ILE A 5 4.48 -2.80 13.88
N PHE A 6 4.60 -1.48 13.97
CA PHE A 6 3.77 -0.59 13.18
C PHE A 6 4.31 -0.43 11.76
N CYS A 7 3.46 -0.69 10.78
CA CYS A 7 3.76 -0.46 9.38
C CYS A 7 3.87 1.04 9.12
N ARG A 8 5.01 1.49 8.59
CA ARG A 8 5.23 2.89 8.18
C ARG A 8 5.30 3.06 6.66
N GLY A 9 5.82 2.06 5.96
CA GLY A 9 6.07 2.09 4.52
C GLY A 9 4.88 1.72 3.65
N GLU A 10 5.06 1.87 2.33
CA GLU A 10 4.08 1.46 1.32
C GLU A 10 4.52 0.20 0.52
N SER A 11 5.69 -0.37 0.82
CA SER A 11 6.30 -1.48 0.07
C SER A 11 5.49 -2.77 0.09
N MET A 12 4.65 -2.97 1.11
CA MET A 12 3.77 -4.14 1.24
C MET A 12 2.33 -3.87 0.83
N ARG A 13 2.04 -2.77 0.12
CA ARG A 13 0.68 -2.53 -0.38
C ARG A 13 0.30 -3.56 -1.45
N PRO A 14 -0.96 -4.05 -1.46
CA PRO A 14 -2.09 -3.62 -0.62
C PRO A 14 -2.23 -4.36 0.72
N LEU A 15 -1.39 -5.36 0.99
CA LEU A 15 -1.48 -6.22 2.18
C LEU A 15 -1.37 -5.39 3.45
N PHE A 16 -0.28 -4.64 3.61
CA PHE A 16 -0.07 -3.71 4.72
C PHE A 16 -0.18 -2.26 4.27
N ARG A 17 -0.63 -1.41 5.20
CA ARG A 17 -0.83 0.02 5.03
C ARG A 17 -0.16 0.75 6.19
N PRO A 18 0.34 1.99 5.95
CA PRO A 18 0.83 2.83 7.03
C PRO A 18 -0.21 2.94 8.16
N GLY A 19 0.23 2.72 9.39
CA GLY A 19 -0.61 2.70 10.60
C GLY A 19 -1.14 1.32 10.99
N ASP A 20 -0.99 0.30 10.15
CA ASP A 20 -1.31 -1.07 10.54
C ASP A 20 -0.37 -1.57 11.64
N ARG A 21 -0.92 -2.35 12.58
CA ARG A 21 -0.13 -3.11 13.55
C ARG A 21 0.08 -4.52 13.02
N ILE A 22 1.32 -4.91 12.76
CA ILE A 22 1.68 -6.24 12.24
C ILE A 22 2.09 -7.10 13.43
N VAL A 23 1.39 -8.20 13.63
CA VAL A 23 1.71 -9.21 14.65
C VAL A 23 2.57 -10.29 14.01
N PHE A 24 3.69 -10.61 14.64
CA PHE A 24 4.63 -11.62 14.16
C PHE A 24 5.06 -12.57 15.27
N VAL A 25 5.49 -13.76 14.87
CA VAL A 25 6.02 -14.79 15.77
C VAL A 25 7.46 -15.11 15.40
N PRO A 26 8.35 -15.39 16.36
CA PRO A 26 9.67 -15.91 16.06
C PRO A 26 9.59 -17.15 15.17
N CYS A 27 10.52 -17.29 14.23
CA CYS A 27 10.58 -18.43 13.33
C CYS A 27 12.03 -18.79 12.99
N CYS A 28 12.24 -20.06 12.64
CA CYS A 28 13.50 -20.55 12.11
C CYS A 28 13.52 -20.40 10.58
N SER A 29 14.68 -20.14 9.98
CA SER A 29 14.85 -19.97 8.55
C SER A 29 14.45 -21.21 7.77
N GLU A 30 14.60 -22.38 8.39
CA GLU A 30 14.27 -23.69 7.83
C GLU A 30 12.75 -23.88 7.68
N ASP A 31 11.95 -23.20 8.51
CA ASP A 31 10.48 -23.27 8.47
C ASP A 31 9.87 -22.29 7.46
N LEU A 32 10.69 -21.37 6.92
CA LEU A 32 10.23 -20.34 6.02
C LEU A 32 10.07 -20.89 4.61
N GLN A 33 8.97 -20.50 3.98
CA GLN A 33 8.65 -20.91 2.62
C GLN A 33 8.36 -19.70 1.76
N GLN A 34 8.56 -19.86 0.45
CA GLN A 34 8.15 -18.86 -0.53
C GLN A 34 6.67 -18.51 -0.38
N GLY A 35 6.39 -17.23 -0.21
CA GLY A 35 5.07 -16.67 0.05
C GLY A 35 4.85 -16.24 1.49
N ASP A 36 5.68 -16.67 2.44
CA ASP A 36 5.67 -16.15 3.81
C ASP A 36 6.04 -14.66 3.84
N VAL A 37 5.52 -13.94 4.83
CA VAL A 37 5.86 -12.53 5.07
C VAL A 37 6.65 -12.45 6.35
N ILE A 38 7.86 -11.90 6.29
CA ILE A 38 8.79 -11.88 7.41
C ILE A 38 9.18 -10.47 7.79
N VAL A 39 9.44 -10.29 9.09
CA VAL A 39 10.08 -9.12 9.68
C VAL A 39 11.56 -9.47 9.84
N PHE A 40 12.43 -8.63 9.31
CA PHE A 40 13.88 -8.83 9.34
C PHE A 40 14.61 -7.50 9.46
N VAL A 41 15.88 -7.53 9.84
CA VAL A 41 16.78 -6.38 9.81
C VAL A 41 17.78 -6.62 8.69
N PRO A 42 17.77 -5.82 7.60
CA PRO A 42 18.71 -6.02 6.51
C PRO A 42 20.17 -5.89 6.98
N PRO A 43 21.11 -6.67 6.42
CA PRO A 43 22.52 -6.54 6.74
C PRO A 43 23.03 -5.10 6.55
N GLY A 44 23.70 -4.55 7.56
CA GLY A 44 24.23 -3.18 7.54
C GLY A 44 23.17 -2.08 7.70
N ARG A 45 21.97 -2.41 8.21
CA ARG A 45 20.93 -1.44 8.57
C ARG A 45 20.40 -1.72 9.98
N ASP A 46 19.87 -0.68 10.60
CA ASP A 46 19.25 -0.77 11.94
C ASP A 46 17.72 -0.81 11.90
N GLU A 47 17.13 -0.58 10.73
CA GLU A 47 15.68 -0.52 10.55
C GLU A 47 15.08 -1.88 10.18
N ARG A 48 14.00 -2.24 10.87
CA ARG A 48 13.22 -3.44 10.52
C ARG A 48 12.46 -3.23 9.23
N VAL A 49 12.53 -4.24 8.36
CA VAL A 49 11.81 -4.33 7.08
C VAL A 49 10.84 -5.50 7.14
N VAL A 50 9.68 -5.34 6.50
CA VAL A 50 8.68 -6.39 6.40
C VAL A 50 8.40 -6.68 4.93
N HIS A 51 8.82 -7.83 4.42
CA HIS A 51 8.63 -8.20 3.01
C HIS A 51 8.28 -9.69 2.84
N ARG A 52 7.82 -10.06 1.64
CA ARG A 52 7.45 -11.43 1.31
C ARG A 52 8.67 -12.21 0.82
N VAL A 53 8.83 -13.43 1.32
CA VAL A 53 9.82 -14.40 0.86
C VAL A 53 9.49 -14.80 -0.58
N VAL A 54 10.45 -14.59 -1.48
CA VAL A 54 10.34 -14.97 -2.90
C VAL A 54 11.26 -16.13 -3.27
N SER A 55 12.29 -16.38 -2.47
CA SER A 55 13.19 -17.51 -2.63
C SER A 55 13.76 -17.94 -1.29
N THR A 56 13.92 -19.24 -1.11
CA THR A 56 14.66 -19.87 -0.01
C THR A 56 15.71 -20.79 -0.63
N GLY A 57 16.86 -20.95 0.01
CA GLY A 57 17.94 -21.80 -0.50
C GLY A 57 19.19 -21.75 0.36
N PRO A 58 20.24 -22.51 -0.01
CA PRO A 58 21.48 -22.62 0.77
C PRO A 58 22.26 -21.30 0.86
N VAL A 59 22.07 -20.40 -0.11
CA VAL A 59 22.70 -19.07 -0.13
C VAL A 59 22.00 -18.10 0.84
N GLY A 60 20.75 -18.39 1.21
CA GLY A 60 19.93 -17.57 2.10
C GLY A 60 18.50 -17.38 1.61
N ILE A 61 17.81 -16.46 2.26
CA ILE A 61 16.42 -16.10 1.98
C ILE A 61 16.40 -14.77 1.24
N ARG A 62 15.68 -14.71 0.11
CA ARG A 62 15.43 -13.47 -0.62
C ARG A 62 14.00 -13.02 -0.45
N THR A 63 13.84 -11.72 -0.25
CA THR A 63 12.56 -11.08 -0.01
C THR A 63 12.25 -10.01 -1.05
N LYS A 64 10.97 -9.62 -1.12
CA LYS A 64 10.48 -8.58 -2.00
C LYS A 64 9.22 -7.95 -1.41
N GLY A 65 9.14 -6.62 -1.44
CA GLY A 65 7.90 -5.92 -1.18
C GLY A 65 6.83 -6.25 -2.23
N ASP A 66 5.59 -6.52 -1.80
CA ASP A 66 4.45 -6.78 -2.71
C ASP A 66 4.24 -5.61 -3.71
N ALA A 67 4.66 -4.41 -3.32
CA ALA A 67 4.59 -3.20 -4.14
C ALA A 67 5.84 -2.90 -4.96
N ASN A 68 6.97 -3.55 -4.67
CA ASN A 68 8.25 -3.21 -5.27
C ASN A 68 8.36 -3.83 -6.67
N PRO A 69 9.04 -3.18 -7.63
CA PRO A 69 9.27 -3.75 -8.95
C PRO A 69 10.29 -4.89 -8.92
N TYR A 70 11.34 -4.75 -8.10
CA TYR A 70 12.46 -5.69 -8.00
C TYR A 70 12.51 -6.36 -6.63
N GLN A 71 13.22 -7.48 -6.55
CA GLN A 71 13.55 -8.13 -5.28
C GLN A 71 14.56 -7.29 -4.49
N ASP A 72 14.62 -7.53 -3.19
CA ASP A 72 15.62 -6.89 -2.34
C ASP A 72 17.04 -7.39 -2.69
N ALA A 73 18.05 -6.56 -2.43
CA ALA A 73 19.43 -6.80 -2.86
C ALA A 73 20.25 -7.65 -1.87
N TRP A 74 19.63 -8.15 -0.80
CA TRP A 74 20.28 -8.87 0.29
C TRP A 74 19.86 -10.34 0.31
N ASP A 75 20.77 -11.20 0.75
CA ASP A 75 20.51 -12.58 1.11
C ASP A 75 20.47 -12.67 2.64
N LEU A 76 19.29 -13.00 3.18
CA LEU A 76 19.05 -13.03 4.62
C LEU A 76 19.45 -14.38 5.22
N ARG A 77 20.05 -14.35 6.40
CA ARG A 77 20.37 -15.49 7.26
C ARG A 77 19.49 -15.47 8.50
N GLN A 78 19.53 -16.55 9.29
CA GLN A 78 18.72 -16.68 10.51
C GLN A 78 18.85 -15.48 11.46
N GLN A 79 20.06 -14.95 11.63
CA GLN A 79 20.36 -13.81 12.49
C GLN A 79 19.67 -12.50 12.06
N ASP A 80 19.32 -12.37 10.78
CA ASP A 80 18.68 -11.19 10.24
C ASP A 80 17.15 -11.25 10.45
N ILE A 81 16.61 -12.44 10.72
CA ILE A 81 15.17 -12.69 10.79
C ILE A 81 14.67 -12.47 12.21
N VAL A 82 13.71 -11.57 12.35
CA VAL A 82 13.05 -11.27 13.62
C VAL A 82 11.85 -12.19 13.83
N GLY A 83 11.09 -12.47 12.77
CA GLY A 83 9.96 -13.39 12.82
C GLY A 83 9.07 -13.37 11.59
N ARG A 84 8.07 -14.26 11.56
CA ARG A 84 7.06 -14.36 10.51
C ARG A 84 5.79 -13.61 10.90
N ALA A 85 5.30 -12.73 10.03
CA ALA A 85 4.05 -12.03 10.20
C ALA A 85 2.87 -13.01 10.09
N VAL A 86 2.01 -13.04 11.10
CA VAL A 86 0.86 -13.97 11.20
C VAL A 86 -0.47 -13.25 11.12
N ALA A 87 -0.53 -11.99 11.52
CA ALA A 87 -1.73 -11.19 11.45
C ALA A 87 -1.41 -9.70 11.29
N VAL A 88 -2.40 -8.96 10.80
CA VAL A 88 -2.40 -7.50 10.81
C VAL A 88 -3.67 -6.99 11.47
N GLU A 89 -3.51 -6.05 12.37
CA GLU A 89 -4.62 -5.34 12.98
C GLU A 89 -4.83 -4.00 12.28
N ARG A 90 -6.07 -3.78 11.83
CA ARG A 90 -6.47 -2.56 11.12
C ARG A 90 -7.89 -2.18 11.51
N GLY A 91 -8.02 -1.04 12.19
CA GLY A 91 -9.33 -0.50 12.60
C GLY A 91 -10.11 -1.46 13.51
N GLY A 92 -9.44 -2.04 14.51
CA GLY A 92 -10.03 -2.98 15.47
C GLY A 92 -10.32 -4.38 14.92
N ARG A 93 -9.91 -4.68 13.67
CA ARG A 93 -10.04 -6.02 13.07
C ARG A 93 -8.69 -6.68 12.97
N VAL A 94 -8.61 -7.94 13.39
CA VAL A 94 -7.45 -8.81 13.20
C VAL A 94 -7.65 -9.60 11.91
N ILE A 95 -6.74 -9.46 10.96
CA ILE A 95 -6.79 -10.08 9.65
C ILE A 95 -5.59 -11.03 9.55
N PRO A 96 -5.80 -12.34 9.28
CA PRO A 96 -4.69 -13.28 9.14
C PRO A 96 -3.84 -12.94 7.92
N VAL A 97 -2.53 -13.09 8.06
CA VAL A 97 -1.57 -12.93 6.97
C VAL A 97 -1.30 -14.30 6.38
N ALA A 98 -1.70 -14.49 5.12
CA ALA A 98 -1.45 -15.75 4.43
C ALA A 98 0.04 -15.88 4.02
N GLY A 99 0.66 -16.97 4.46
CA GLY A 99 1.99 -17.41 4.07
C GLY A 99 1.98 -18.53 3.01
N GLY A 100 3.16 -19.06 2.70
CA GLY A 100 3.34 -20.22 1.82
C GLY A 100 2.63 -20.12 0.46
N PRO A 101 2.02 -21.21 -0.03
CA PRO A 101 1.33 -21.24 -1.34
C PRO A 101 0.22 -20.18 -1.47
N ALA A 102 -0.57 -19.96 -0.42
CA ALA A 102 -1.62 -18.95 -0.42
C ALA A 102 -1.04 -17.53 -0.51
N GLY A 103 0.02 -17.25 0.24
CA GLY A 103 0.76 -15.99 0.16
C GLY A 103 1.36 -15.75 -1.23
N ARG A 104 1.87 -16.82 -1.87
CA ARG A 104 2.39 -16.77 -3.25
C ARG A 104 1.28 -16.44 -4.27
N LEU A 105 0.11 -17.06 -4.13
CA LEU A 105 -1.05 -16.78 -4.98
C LEU A 105 -1.49 -15.32 -4.84
N ILE A 106 -1.60 -14.82 -3.60
CA ILE A 106 -1.92 -13.41 -3.33
C ILE A 106 -0.91 -12.48 -4.00
N ALA A 107 0.40 -12.76 -3.88
CA ALA A 107 1.43 -11.96 -4.52
C ALA A 107 1.34 -11.99 -6.05
N ALA A 108 0.98 -13.13 -6.64
CA ALA A 108 0.71 -13.23 -8.08
C ALA A 108 -0.50 -12.37 -8.48
N CYS A 109 -1.61 -12.46 -7.76
CA CYS A 109 -2.80 -11.63 -8.00
C CYS A 109 -2.48 -10.12 -7.88
N ILE A 110 -1.71 -9.71 -6.86
CA ILE A 110 -1.28 -8.32 -6.70
C ILE A 110 -0.47 -7.85 -7.91
N ARG A 111 0.46 -8.67 -8.40
CA ARG A 111 1.27 -8.35 -9.60
C ARG A 111 0.41 -8.22 -10.84
N VAL A 112 -0.53 -9.14 -11.06
CA VAL A 112 -1.47 -9.09 -12.20
C VAL A 112 -2.34 -7.84 -12.11
N LEU A 113 -2.95 -7.57 -10.95
CA LEU A 113 -3.78 -6.39 -10.74
C LEU A 113 -3.00 -5.10 -11.00
N ARG A 114 -1.75 -4.99 -10.53
CA ARG A 114 -0.90 -3.83 -10.80
C ARG A 114 -0.49 -3.72 -12.25
N ARG A 115 -0.23 -4.84 -12.94
CA ARG A 115 0.09 -4.86 -14.37
C ARG A 115 -1.13 -4.40 -15.18
N CYS A 116 -2.32 -4.89 -14.83
CA CYS A 116 -3.58 -4.48 -15.41
C CYS A 116 -3.86 -2.99 -15.13
N ASP A 117 -3.67 -2.51 -13.91
CA ASP A 117 -3.81 -1.08 -13.58
C ASP A 117 -2.84 -0.22 -14.39
N HIS A 118 -1.58 -0.66 -14.54
CA HIS A 118 -0.59 0.01 -15.37
C HIS A 118 -1.00 0.05 -16.84
N LEU A 119 -1.43 -1.07 -17.43
CA LEU A 119 -1.91 -1.14 -18.82
C LEU A 119 -3.19 -0.32 -19.04
N ALA A 120 -4.17 -0.47 -18.15
CA ALA A 120 -5.37 0.34 -18.10
C ALA A 120 -5.01 1.83 -17.95
N SER A 121 -3.91 2.15 -17.27
CA SER A 121 -3.48 3.54 -17.13
C SER A 121 -3.09 4.18 -18.45
N TYR A 122 -2.56 3.40 -19.41
CA TYR A 122 -2.24 3.84 -20.77
C TYR A 122 -3.47 3.84 -21.68
N ILE A 123 -4.23 2.74 -21.71
CA ILE A 123 -5.36 2.57 -22.64
C ILE A 123 -6.56 3.40 -22.20
N LEU A 124 -6.88 3.39 -20.91
CA LEU A 124 -8.04 4.12 -20.40
C LEU A 124 -7.72 5.57 -20.08
N ASN A 125 -6.47 6.07 -20.05
CA ASN A 125 -6.23 7.49 -19.71
C ASN A 125 -7.00 8.50 -20.59
N PRO A 126 -7.00 8.36 -21.93
CA PRO A 126 -7.70 9.29 -22.80
C PRO A 126 -9.21 9.19 -22.59
N CYS A 127 -9.75 7.97 -22.58
CA CYS A 127 -11.18 7.73 -22.35
C CYS A 127 -11.61 8.19 -20.94
N TYR A 128 -10.83 7.89 -19.91
CA TYR A 128 -11.06 8.28 -18.52
C TYR A 128 -11.01 9.80 -18.34
N ARG A 129 -10.06 10.50 -18.98
CA ARG A 129 -10.05 11.98 -18.98
C ARG A 129 -11.25 12.54 -19.73
N GLY A 130 -11.67 11.92 -20.83
CA GLY A 130 -12.89 12.27 -21.55
C GLY A 130 -14.14 12.10 -20.68
N LEU A 131 -14.34 10.90 -20.12
CA LEU A 131 -15.46 10.58 -19.23
C LEU A 131 -15.49 11.44 -17.96
N ALA A 132 -14.33 11.74 -17.37
CA ALA A 132 -14.24 12.66 -16.23
C ALA A 132 -14.66 14.09 -16.62
N ARG A 133 -14.29 14.57 -17.82
CA ARG A 133 -14.72 15.88 -18.35
C ARG A 133 -16.21 15.92 -18.65
N CYS A 134 -16.81 14.82 -19.10
CA CYS A 134 -18.23 14.74 -19.41
C CYS A 134 -19.12 14.92 -18.17
N GLY A 135 -18.60 14.73 -16.95
CA GLY A 135 -19.36 14.95 -15.71
C GLY A 135 -20.53 13.97 -15.48
N PHE A 136 -20.68 12.95 -16.32
CA PHE A 136 -21.78 11.97 -16.26
C PHE A 136 -21.86 11.28 -14.89
N PHE A 137 -20.74 10.75 -14.40
CA PHE A 137 -20.68 10.11 -13.08
C PHE A 137 -20.83 11.08 -11.91
N ARG A 138 -20.50 12.37 -12.10
CA ARG A 138 -20.77 13.42 -11.12
C ARG A 138 -22.26 13.74 -11.03
N ALA A 139 -22.95 13.77 -12.18
CA ALA A 139 -24.39 14.02 -12.24
C ALA A 139 -25.19 12.88 -11.62
N LEU A 140 -24.73 11.64 -11.76
CA LEU A 140 -25.37 10.46 -11.17
C LEU A 140 -25.12 10.32 -9.65
N LEU A 141 -24.17 11.07 -9.07
CA LEU A 141 -23.74 10.87 -7.69
C LEU A 141 -24.70 11.56 -6.69
N PRO A 142 -25.26 10.82 -5.70
CA PRO A 142 -26.10 11.40 -4.66
C PRO A 142 -25.38 12.52 -3.90
N PRO A 143 -26.07 13.61 -3.49
CA PRO A 143 -25.45 14.72 -2.74
C PRO A 143 -24.69 14.26 -1.49
N ALA A 144 -25.20 13.25 -0.79
CA ALA A 144 -24.59 12.66 0.41
C ALA A 144 -23.23 11.99 0.15
N LEU A 145 -22.97 11.54 -1.08
CA LEU A 145 -21.74 10.88 -1.49
C LEU A 145 -20.78 11.82 -2.21
N ARG A 146 -21.06 13.12 -2.31
CA ARG A 146 -20.16 14.07 -2.99
C ARG A 146 -18.83 14.16 -2.25
N PRO A 147 -17.70 14.19 -3.00
CA PRO A 147 -16.39 14.42 -2.42
C PRO A 147 -16.36 15.71 -1.60
N ARG A 148 -15.71 15.67 -0.44
CA ARG A 148 -15.49 16.84 0.42
C ARG A 148 -13.99 17.06 0.59
N VAL A 149 -13.60 18.33 0.63
CA VAL A 149 -12.23 18.72 0.95
C VAL A 149 -12.16 18.98 2.45
N ILE A 150 -11.22 18.32 3.12
CA ILE A 150 -10.87 18.58 4.50
C ILE A 150 -9.51 19.25 4.51
N THR A 151 -9.44 20.41 5.12
CA THR A 151 -8.21 21.20 5.24
C THR A 151 -7.65 21.01 6.63
N PHE A 152 -6.35 20.75 6.71
CA PHE A 152 -5.61 20.61 7.95
C PHE A 152 -4.48 21.64 7.95
N GLU A 153 -4.24 22.22 9.12
CA GLU A 153 -3.13 23.13 9.34
C GLU A 153 -2.16 22.46 10.30
N ARG A 154 -0.93 22.23 9.85
CA ARG A 154 0.11 21.55 10.63
C ARG A 154 1.41 22.32 10.46
N ASP A 155 1.99 22.77 11.56
CA ASP A 155 3.25 23.54 11.58
C ASP A 155 3.23 24.77 10.65
N GLY A 156 2.09 25.47 10.58
CA GLY A 156 1.89 26.63 9.69
C GLY A 156 1.70 26.27 8.20
N ALA A 157 1.66 24.98 7.88
CA ALA A 157 1.53 24.47 6.53
C ALA A 157 0.10 23.93 6.30
N ARG A 158 -0.56 24.42 5.25
CA ARG A 158 -1.94 24.07 4.92
C ARG A 158 -1.99 22.86 3.98
N GLU A 159 -2.40 21.71 4.51
CA GLU A 159 -2.61 20.49 3.74
C GLU A 159 -4.10 20.29 3.43
N MET A 160 -4.42 19.71 2.27
CA MET A 160 -5.80 19.40 1.91
C MET A 160 -5.95 17.91 1.56
N GLN A 161 -7.01 17.30 2.05
CA GLN A 161 -7.37 15.92 1.74
C GLN A 161 -8.75 15.88 1.10
N LEU A 162 -8.86 15.13 0.01
CA LEU A 162 -10.13 14.89 -0.67
C LEU A 162 -10.71 13.57 -0.16
N VAL A 163 -11.92 13.62 0.38
CA VAL A 163 -12.58 12.49 1.04
C VAL A 163 -13.91 12.19 0.36
N LEU A 164 -14.16 10.92 0.07
CA LEU A 164 -15.42 10.40 -0.46
C LEU A 164 -16.03 9.47 0.59
N GLY A 165 -17.09 9.91 1.25
CA GLY A 165 -17.65 9.22 2.42
C GLY A 165 -16.62 9.10 3.54
N ARG A 166 -16.14 7.87 3.82
CA ARG A 166 -15.11 7.57 4.84
C ARG A 166 -13.71 7.31 4.26
N ARG A 167 -13.51 7.48 2.94
CA ARG A 167 -12.25 7.14 2.25
C ARG A 167 -11.53 8.39 1.76
N ILE A 168 -10.24 8.52 2.08
CA ILE A 168 -9.37 9.53 1.47
C ILE A 168 -9.07 9.10 0.03
N ILE A 169 -9.53 9.88 -0.94
CA ILE A 169 -9.42 9.61 -2.37
C ILE A 169 -8.39 10.51 -3.06
N GLY A 170 -7.97 11.60 -2.43
CA GLY A 170 -6.91 12.46 -2.95
C GLY A 170 -6.24 13.29 -1.86
N ARG A 171 -5.05 13.82 -2.17
CA ARG A 171 -4.27 14.67 -1.27
C ARG A 171 -3.61 15.80 -2.04
N ARG A 172 -3.47 16.95 -1.40
CA ARG A 172 -2.64 18.08 -1.81
C ARG A 172 -1.76 18.47 -0.62
N PRO A 173 -0.47 18.10 -0.62
CA PRO A 173 0.49 18.54 0.40
C PRO A 173 0.62 20.05 0.44
N ALA A 174 1.08 20.59 1.56
CA ALA A 174 1.35 22.01 1.69
C ALA A 174 2.41 22.46 0.66
N GLY A 175 2.15 23.56 -0.04
CA GLY A 175 3.00 24.08 -1.11
C GLY A 175 2.84 23.39 -2.48
N ALA A 176 2.05 22.31 -2.59
CA ALA A 176 1.81 21.65 -3.88
C ALA A 176 0.76 22.39 -4.74
N CYS A 177 1.11 22.66 -6.00
CA CYS A 177 0.20 23.27 -6.97
C CYS A 177 -0.81 22.27 -7.57
N THR A 178 -0.68 20.96 -7.31
CA THR A 178 -1.49 19.93 -7.96
C THR A 178 -2.10 18.95 -6.97
N TRP A 179 -3.32 18.51 -7.28
CA TRP A 179 -4.01 17.46 -6.54
C TRP A 179 -3.58 16.07 -7.01
N THR A 180 -3.20 15.22 -6.05
CA THR A 180 -2.99 13.79 -6.32
C THR A 180 -4.27 13.03 -6.00
N ILE A 181 -5.08 12.76 -7.03
CA ILE A 181 -6.35 12.02 -6.91
C ILE A 181 -6.14 10.59 -7.40
N ARG A 182 -6.52 9.61 -6.59
CA ARG A 182 -6.43 8.19 -6.94
C ARG A 182 -7.46 7.85 -8.00
N ARG A 183 -7.09 7.01 -8.98
CA ARG A 183 -8.08 6.39 -9.87
C ARG A 183 -8.96 5.41 -9.06
N PRO A 184 -10.24 5.23 -9.43
CA PRO A 184 -10.98 5.89 -10.50
C PRO A 184 -11.66 7.20 -10.05
N PHE A 185 -11.26 7.79 -8.92
CA PHE A 185 -12.05 8.82 -8.25
C PHE A 185 -12.10 10.19 -8.95
N ARG A 186 -11.28 10.44 -9.98
CA ARG A 186 -11.42 11.68 -10.78
C ARG A 186 -12.75 11.73 -11.53
N LEU A 187 -13.43 10.60 -11.76
CA LEU A 187 -14.76 10.58 -12.38
C LEU A 187 -15.83 11.28 -11.54
N PHE A 188 -15.60 11.41 -10.23
CA PHE A 188 -16.56 11.96 -9.28
C PHE A 188 -16.19 13.35 -8.77
N VAL A 189 -15.05 13.90 -9.23
CA VAL A 189 -14.45 15.11 -8.70
C VAL A 189 -14.32 16.12 -9.83
N ASP A 190 -14.83 17.32 -9.61
CA ASP A 190 -14.53 18.44 -10.49
C ASP A 190 -13.19 19.03 -10.07
N GLU A 191 -12.12 18.71 -10.82
CA GLU A 191 -10.79 19.24 -10.51
C GLU A 191 -10.79 20.78 -10.55
N GLN A 192 -11.55 21.41 -11.46
CA GLN A 192 -11.59 22.88 -11.60
C GLN A 192 -12.20 23.58 -10.38
N ALA A 193 -13.14 22.92 -9.72
CA ALA A 193 -13.82 23.43 -8.53
C ALA A 193 -13.06 23.15 -7.22
N LEU A 194 -11.94 22.43 -7.25
CA LEU A 194 -11.14 22.20 -6.06
C LEU A 194 -10.42 23.48 -5.62
N PRO A 195 -10.26 23.73 -4.31
CA PRO A 195 -9.52 24.87 -3.84
C PRO A 195 -8.05 24.78 -4.27
N TRP A 196 -7.61 25.80 -5.00
CA TRP A 196 -6.24 25.96 -5.50
C TRP A 196 -5.39 26.85 -4.59
N ARG A 197 -6.05 27.69 -3.76
CA ARG A 197 -5.48 28.63 -2.80
C ARG A 197 -5.83 28.19 -1.38
#